data_AF-A0A3C1P2T4-F1
#
_entry.id   AF-A0A3C1P2T4-F1
#
_cell.length_a   1.000
_cell.length_b   1.000
_cell.length_c   1.000
_cell.angle_alpha   90.00
_cell.angle_beta   90.00
_cell.angle_gamma   90.00
#
_symmetry.space_group_name_H-M   'P 1'
#
loop_
_entity.id
_entity.type
_entity.pdbx_description
1 polymer ?
#
loop_
_entity_poly.entity_id
_entity_poly.type
_entity_poly.pdbx_seq_one_letter_code
_entity_poly.pdbx_strand_id
1 'polypeptide(L)'
;LYRSWFRVEVTGLENVPADSAALVVANHSGVIGVDAVMTQVALHDEHPAHRHLRMLGANLVFQTPFIGELARKAGHTLACHPDAERLLRAGELVG
;
A
#
# COMPACT_ATOMS: atom_id res chain seq x y z
N LEU A 1 6.68 9.23 -12.49
CA LEU A 1 6.36 7.82 -12.84
C LEU A 1 4.86 7.62 -13.04
N TYR A 2 4.05 7.81 -11.99
CA TYR A 2 2.60 7.63 -12.01
C TYR A 2 1.89 8.30 -13.20
N ARG A 3 1.96 9.64 -13.31
CA ARG A 3 1.32 10.38 -14.41
C ARG A 3 2.06 10.27 -15.74
N SER A 4 3.39 10.39 -15.72
CA SER A 4 4.18 10.60 -16.94
C SER A 4 4.55 9.31 -17.70
N TRP A 5 4.69 8.19 -17.00
CA TRP A 5 5.13 6.93 -17.61
C TRP A 5 4.00 5.90 -17.60
N PHE A 6 3.43 5.64 -16.42
CA PHE A 6 2.38 4.65 -16.25
C PHE A 6 0.99 5.15 -16.69
N ARG A 7 0.73 6.46 -16.60
CA ARG A 7 -0.55 7.08 -16.97
C ARG A 7 -1.72 6.35 -16.32
N VAL A 8 -1.63 6.19 -15.01
CA VAL A 8 -2.61 5.45 -14.22
C VAL A 8 -3.96 6.17 -14.26
N GLU A 9 -5.01 5.39 -14.45
CA GLU A 9 -6.40 5.80 -14.30
C GLU A 9 -7.00 5.05 -13.11
N VAL A 10 -7.75 5.78 -12.28
CA VAL A 10 -8.37 5.22 -11.07
C VAL A 10 -9.87 5.43 -11.15
N THR A 11 -10.63 4.40 -10.81
CA THR A 11 -12.09 4.43 -10.71
C THR A 11 -12.52 3.75 -9.42
N GLY A 12 -13.68 4.13 -8.88
CA GLY A 12 -14.24 3.49 -7.69
C GLY A 12 -13.53 3.84 -6.38
N LEU A 13 -12.77 4.95 -6.33
CA LEU A 13 -12.08 5.43 -5.12
C LEU A 13 -13.05 5.69 -3.96
N GLU A 14 -14.29 6.04 -4.26
CA GLU A 14 -15.38 6.22 -3.29
C GLU A 14 -15.73 4.95 -2.51
N ASN A 15 -15.31 3.78 -2.96
CA ASN A 15 -15.49 2.52 -2.22
C ASN A 15 -14.42 2.32 -1.14
N VAL A 16 -13.37 3.14 -1.13
CA VAL A 16 -12.35 3.11 -0.07
C VAL A 16 -12.86 3.97 1.09
N PRO A 17 -12.90 3.46 2.33
CA PRO A 17 -13.37 4.24 3.45
C PRO A 17 -12.44 5.44 3.72
N ALA A 18 -13.02 6.56 4.15
CA ALA A 18 -12.26 7.78 4.47
C ALA A 18 -11.61 7.76 5.86
N ASP A 19 -12.22 7.06 6.82
CA ASP A 19 -11.87 7.14 8.24
C ASP A 19 -11.91 5.79 8.98
N SER A 20 -12.11 4.67 8.27
CA SER A 20 -12.10 3.32 8.83
C SER A 20 -11.07 2.41 8.17
N ALA A 21 -10.88 1.23 8.78
CA ALA A 21 -9.95 0.22 8.29
C ALA A 21 -10.50 -0.51 7.07
N ALA A 22 -9.61 -0.90 6.17
CA ALA A 22 -9.92 -1.83 5.09
C ALA A 22 -8.68 -2.61 4.65
N LEU A 23 -8.91 -3.80 4.10
CA LEU A 23 -7.91 -4.61 3.43
C LEU A 23 -8.09 -4.47 1.92
N VAL A 24 -7.14 -3.82 1.26
CA VAL A 24 -7.07 -3.72 -0.20
C VAL A 24 -6.45 -5.00 -0.73
N VAL A 25 -7.20 -5.75 -1.52
CA VAL A 25 -6.71 -6.96 -2.18
C VAL A 25 -6.51 -6.66 -3.65
N ALA A 26 -5.26 -6.76 -4.10
CA ALA A 26 -4.88 -6.53 -5.48
C ALA A 26 -4.12 -7.74 -6.04
N ASN A 27 -4.24 -7.96 -7.35
CA ASN A 27 -3.33 -8.88 -8.04
C ASN A 27 -1.93 -8.28 -8.08
N HIS A 28 -0.90 -9.12 -7.91
CA HIS A 28 0.49 -8.72 -8.13
C HIS A 28 0.92 -9.09 -9.56
N SER A 29 1.49 -8.14 -10.30
CA SER A 29 1.99 -8.36 -11.65
C SER A 29 3.41 -7.86 -11.82
N GLY A 30 4.25 -8.71 -12.40
CA GLY A 30 5.68 -8.46 -12.61
C GLY A 30 6.56 -8.97 -11.48
N VAL A 31 7.86 -8.71 -11.61
CA VAL A 31 8.87 -9.12 -10.62
C VAL A 31 9.16 -8.00 -9.63
N ILE A 32 8.99 -6.76 -10.07
CA ILE A 32 9.21 -5.56 -9.27
C ILE A 32 7.82 -5.07 -8.84
N GLY A 33 7.65 -4.86 -7.53
CA GLY A 33 6.41 -4.36 -6.90
C GLY A 33 6.07 -2.91 -7.24
N VAL A 34 6.07 -2.56 -8.52
CA VAL A 34 5.69 -1.23 -9.02
C VAL A 34 4.19 -1.00 -8.88
N ASP A 35 3.40 -2.06 -9.07
CA ASP A 35 1.96 -2.04 -8.83
C ASP A 35 1.62 -1.55 -7.41
N ALA A 36 2.23 -2.11 -6.39
CA ALA A 36 2.08 -1.70 -4.99
C ALA A 36 2.40 -0.21 -4.80
N VAL A 37 3.44 0.31 -5.45
CA VAL A 37 3.80 1.73 -5.37
C VAL A 37 2.78 2.60 -6.11
N MET A 38 2.31 2.19 -7.29
CA MET A 38 1.30 2.94 -8.03
C MET A 38 -0.04 2.96 -7.29
N THR A 39 -0.45 1.86 -6.68
CA THR A 39 -1.66 1.79 -5.85
C THR A 39 -1.57 2.70 -4.63
N GLN A 40 -0.41 2.73 -3.94
CA GLN A 40 -0.19 3.67 -2.84
C GLN A 40 -0.30 5.12 -3.28
N VAL A 41 0.31 5.49 -4.41
CA VAL A 41 0.24 6.85 -4.96
C VAL A 41 -1.20 7.19 -5.34
N ALA A 42 -1.92 6.30 -6.02
CA ALA A 42 -3.33 6.49 -6.36
C ALA A 42 -4.19 6.79 -5.13
N LEU A 43 -4.08 5.96 -4.09
CA LEU A 43 -4.85 6.12 -2.85
C LEU A 43 -4.48 7.39 -2.10
N HIS A 44 -3.20 7.76 -2.06
CA HIS A 44 -2.79 8.97 -1.36
C HIS A 44 -3.14 10.25 -2.13
N ASP A 45 -2.88 10.30 -3.43
CA ASP A 45 -2.99 11.54 -4.21
C ASP A 45 -4.41 11.79 -4.72
N GLU A 46 -5.21 10.74 -4.94
CA GLU A 46 -6.53 10.86 -5.58
C GLU A 46 -7.71 10.59 -4.63
N HIS A 47 -7.50 9.89 -3.50
CA HIS A 47 -8.55 9.75 -2.50
C HIS A 47 -8.78 11.09 -1.76
N PRO A 48 -10.02 11.56 -1.57
CA PRO A 48 -10.29 12.85 -0.91
C PRO A 48 -9.71 12.97 0.52
N ALA A 49 -9.60 11.84 1.23
CA ALA A 49 -9.00 11.76 2.56
C ALA A 49 -7.49 11.46 2.57
N HIS A 50 -6.82 11.46 1.41
CA HIS A 50 -5.38 11.20 1.28
C HIS A 50 -4.91 9.93 2.02
N ARG A 51 -5.59 8.80 1.79
CA ARG A 51 -5.36 7.57 2.57
C ARG A 51 -3.98 6.99 2.27
N HIS A 52 -3.22 6.71 3.32
CA HIS A 52 -1.97 5.95 3.22
C HIS A 52 -2.26 4.44 3.21
N LEU A 53 -1.81 3.74 2.17
CA LEU A 53 -1.85 2.29 2.11
C LEU A 53 -0.57 1.68 2.70
N ARG A 54 -0.73 0.87 3.74
CA ARG A 54 0.37 0.17 4.41
C ARG A 54 0.52 -1.23 3.83
N MET A 55 1.61 -1.45 3.09
CA MET A 55 1.85 -2.74 2.46
C MET A 55 2.30 -3.80 3.47
N LEU A 56 1.78 -5.01 3.30
CA LEU A 56 2.19 -6.25 3.94
C LEU A 56 3.23 -6.93 3.04
N GLY A 57 4.51 -6.66 3.31
CA GLY A 57 5.62 -7.15 2.51
C GLY A 57 6.07 -8.57 2.88
N ALA A 58 6.59 -9.31 1.91
CA ALA A 58 7.31 -10.55 2.16
C ALA A 58 8.67 -10.30 2.85
N ASN A 59 9.25 -11.33 3.48
CA ASN A 59 10.55 -11.26 4.15
C ASN A 59 11.66 -10.65 3.28
N LEU A 60 11.66 -10.97 1.97
CA LEU A 60 12.66 -10.49 1.03
C LEU A 60 12.76 -8.95 0.99
N VAL A 61 11.63 -8.24 1.07
CA VAL A 61 11.59 -6.76 1.07
C VAL A 61 12.40 -6.21 2.23
N PHE A 62 12.21 -6.78 3.42
CA PHE A 62 12.83 -6.31 4.66
C PHE A 62 14.28 -6.77 4.85
N GLN A 63 14.70 -7.82 4.13
CA GLN A 63 16.07 -8.32 4.12
C GLN A 63 16.94 -7.66 3.05
N THR A 64 16.33 -6.96 2.09
CA THR A 64 17.07 -6.30 1.01
C THR A 64 17.67 -4.98 1.51
N PRO A 65 19.00 -4.76 1.38
CA PRO A 65 19.65 -3.52 1.80
C PRO A 65 19.00 -2.28 1.20
N PHE A 66 18.89 -1.22 2.00
CA PHE A 66 18.21 0.06 1.69
C PHE A 66 16.68 -0.05 1.49
N ILE A 67 16.20 -1.06 0.77
CA ILE A 67 14.77 -1.30 0.53
C ILE A 67 14.02 -1.56 1.83
N GLY A 68 14.56 -2.39 2.72
CA GLY A 68 13.91 -2.71 4.00
C GLY A 68 13.74 -1.49 4.92
N GLU A 69 14.71 -0.58 4.91
CA GLU A 69 14.62 0.67 5.70
C GLU A 69 13.58 1.62 5.09
N LEU A 70 13.59 1.77 3.77
CA LEU A 70 12.61 2.59 3.06
C LEU A 70 11.18 2.07 3.27
N ALA A 71 10.98 0.75 3.17
CA ALA A 71 9.68 0.11 3.41
C ALA A 71 9.16 0.38 4.83
N ARG A 72 10.00 0.28 5.85
CA ARG A 72 9.61 0.61 7.24
C ARG A 72 9.26 2.08 7.40
N LYS A 73 10.03 2.99 6.79
CA LYS A 73 9.74 4.44 6.82
C LYS A 73 8.43 4.78 6.09
N ALA A 74 8.09 4.04 5.05
CA ALA A 74 6.80 4.12 4.36
C ALA A 74 5.64 3.46 5.14
N GLY A 75 5.91 2.90 6.33
CA GLY A 75 4.90 2.31 7.20
C GLY A 75 4.47 0.89 6.83
N HIS A 76 5.26 0.18 6.01
CA HIS A 76 5.03 -1.22 5.64
C HIS A 76 5.48 -2.17 6.74
N THR A 77 4.82 -3.31 6.85
CA THR A 77 5.13 -4.35 7.83
C THR A 77 5.26 -5.71 7.18
N LEU A 78 5.74 -6.70 7.93
CA LEU A 78 5.78 -8.06 7.44
C LEU A 78 4.34 -8.55 7.20
N ALA A 79 4.15 -9.36 6.16
CA ALA A 79 2.90 -10.06 5.89
C ALA A 79 2.68 -11.20 6.91
N CYS A 80 2.32 -10.82 8.14
CA CYS A 80 1.93 -11.75 9.18
C CYS A 80 0.62 -11.29 9.84
N HIS A 81 -0.16 -12.25 10.35
CA HIS A 81 -1.48 -12.00 10.91
C HIS A 81 -1.48 -10.96 12.04
N PRO A 82 -0.57 -11.01 13.03
CA PRO A 82 -0.56 -10.05 14.14
C PRO A 82 -0.32 -8.60 13.69
N ASP A 83 0.56 -8.38 12.71
CA ASP A 83 0.84 -7.04 12.21
C ASP A 83 -0.34 -6.47 11.42
N ALA A 84 -0.94 -7.29 10.54
CA ALA A 84 -2.13 -6.90 9.80
C ALA A 84 -3.29 -6.57 10.74
N GLU A 85 -3.55 -7.42 11.74
CA GLU A 85 -4.60 -7.20 12.74
C GLU A 85 -4.35 -5.92 13.53
N ARG A 86 -3.12 -5.67 13.97
CA ARG A 86 -2.76 -4.45 14.70
C ARG A 86 -3.05 -3.19 13.88
N LEU A 87 -2.71 -3.18 12.59
CA LEU A 87 -2.98 -2.05 11.70
C LEU A 87 -4.48 -1.86 11.45
N LEU A 88 -5.20 -2.94 11.14
CA LEU A 88 -6.65 -2.88 10.92
C LEU A 88 -7.40 -2.41 12.18
N ARG A 89 -6.99 -2.85 13.38
CA ARG A 89 -7.55 -2.36 14.64
C ARG A 89 -7.27 -0.88 14.90
N ALA A 90 -6.21 -0.33 14.32
CA ALA A 90 -5.87 1.09 14.39
C ALA A 90 -6.60 1.95 13.34
N GLY A 91 -7.50 1.37 12.53
CA GLY A 91 -8.23 2.12 11.49
C GLY A 91 -7.45 2.26 10.17
N GLU A 92 -6.32 1.58 10.02
CA GLU A 92 -5.42 1.76 8.89
C GLU A 92 -5.92 1.05 7.62
N LEU A 93 -5.48 1.55 6.47
CA LEU A 93 -5.66 0.88 5.18
C LEU A 93 -4.45 -0.02 4.92
N VAL A 94 -4.69 -1.31 4.70
CA VAL A 94 -3.64 -2.34 4.59
C VAL A 94 -3.78 -3.06 3.24
N GLY A 95 -2.67 -3.50 2.62
CA GLY A 95 -2.71 -4.24 1.35
C GLY A 95 -1.44 -5.02 1.04
#